data_AF-F9GCE7-F1
#
_entry.id   AF-F9GCE7-F1
#
_cell.length_a   1.000
_cell.length_b   1.000
_cell.length_c   1.000
_cell.angle_alpha   90.00
_cell.angle_beta   90.00
_cell.angle_gamma   90.00
#
_symmetry.space_group_name_H-M   'P 1'
#
loop_
_entity.id
_entity.type
_entity.pdbx_description
1 polymer ?
#
loop_
_entity_poly.entity_id
_entity_poly.type
_entity_poly.pdbx_seq_one_letter_code
_entity_poly.pdbx_strand_id
1 'polypeptide(L)'
;PDDHALPPELVDLLCDLDTINDKAGIIPKSLKAEIERQDQPDMTLKWIRRSSHVYAPDDEFGLIPGCLITAKNHLSRVKMLVEFAKRARELGFDETMWNNEVHTPTLQFAFRGDQWLDNALVDSLSCMNASPRADYYKFPIPLSRVDYTLFINPAVDKDTRVREAIGSLSAALGGFINHTTSGSFSSFPLALSIETKRYGGDQRKADVQTATWHASQWTFLQSLAGDKISELPFLPGIVVHAHEWKFVATSRKGNETILWSSCPIGSAITTVGVFQILAGLRRLRKWCEEVYWPWYKKNILQLGEDTG
;
A
#
# COMPACT_ATOMS: atom_id res chain seq x y z
N PRO A 1 21.45 -5.41 -6.03
CA PRO A 1 21.82 -3.99 -6.15
C PRO A 1 22.88 -3.68 -5.10
N ASP A 2 23.83 -2.80 -5.38
CA ASP A 2 24.83 -2.36 -4.40
C ASP A 2 24.10 -1.63 -3.26
N ASP A 3 24.27 -2.06 -2.01
CA ASP A 3 23.51 -1.56 -0.84
C ASP A 3 23.69 -0.04 -0.64
N HIS A 4 24.74 0.55 -1.22
CA HIS A 4 25.05 1.98 -1.19
C HIS A 4 24.20 2.86 -2.12
N ALA A 5 23.30 2.29 -2.93
CA ALA A 5 22.46 3.04 -3.88
C ALA A 5 20.98 3.19 -3.46
N LEU A 6 20.58 2.59 -2.34
CA LEU A 6 19.22 2.70 -1.81
C LEU A 6 18.97 4.11 -1.23
N PRO A 7 17.85 4.78 -1.56
CA PRO A 7 17.44 6.01 -0.87
C PRO A 7 17.34 5.77 0.64
N PRO A 8 17.84 6.67 1.51
CA PRO A 8 17.79 6.50 2.97
C PRO A 8 16.38 6.22 3.50
N GLU A 9 15.37 6.94 2.99
CA GLU A 9 13.97 6.76 3.39
C GLU A 9 13.41 5.38 2.97
N LEU A 10 13.98 4.78 1.92
CA LEU A 10 13.64 3.40 1.53
C LEU A 10 14.26 2.40 2.50
N VAL A 11 15.49 2.65 2.97
CA VAL A 11 16.14 1.82 4.00
C VAL A 11 15.31 1.83 5.29
N ASP A 12 14.89 3.01 5.75
CA ASP A 12 14.05 3.14 6.96
C ASP A 12 12.75 2.34 6.82
N LEU A 13 12.07 2.45 5.68
CA LEU A 13 10.86 1.67 5.41
C LEU A 13 11.13 0.16 5.39
N LEU A 14 12.25 -0.28 4.81
CA LEU A 14 12.64 -1.69 4.78
C LEU A 14 12.95 -2.22 6.20
N CYS A 15 13.60 -1.43 7.06
CA CYS A 15 13.81 -1.77 8.46
C CYS A 15 12.49 -1.91 9.24
N ASP A 16 11.52 -1.04 8.97
CA ASP A 16 10.18 -1.15 9.57
C ASP A 16 9.45 -2.42 9.11
N LEU A 17 9.57 -2.78 7.82
CA LEU A 17 9.00 -4.01 7.28
C LEU A 17 9.70 -5.27 7.83
N ASP A 18 11.01 -5.21 8.05
CA ASP A 18 11.77 -6.28 8.70
C ASP A 18 11.32 -6.48 10.16
N THR A 19 11.10 -5.39 10.89
CA THR A 19 10.52 -5.40 12.25
C THR A 19 9.13 -6.07 12.26
N ILE A 20 8.29 -5.81 11.26
CA ILE A 20 6.99 -6.47 11.07
C ILE A 20 7.16 -7.97 10.73
N ASN A 21 8.17 -8.32 9.92
CA ASN A 21 8.50 -9.72 9.60
C ASN A 21 8.94 -10.50 10.85
N ASP A 22 9.62 -9.84 11.79
CA ASP A 22 9.96 -10.34 13.12
C ASP A 22 8.79 -10.39 14.10
N LYS A 23 7.59 -10.09 13.59
CA LYS A 23 6.29 -10.07 14.26
C LYS A 23 6.18 -9.01 15.35
N ALA A 24 7.07 -8.01 15.38
CA ALA A 24 7.02 -6.98 16.40
C ALA A 24 5.83 -6.03 16.17
N GLY A 25 5.05 -5.77 17.22
CA GLY A 25 3.94 -4.81 17.21
C GLY A 25 2.80 -5.10 16.23
N ILE A 26 2.65 -6.33 15.73
CA ILE A 26 1.64 -6.65 14.71
C ILE A 26 0.26 -6.99 15.29
N ILE A 27 0.13 -7.13 16.62
CA ILE A 27 -1.10 -7.54 17.29
C ILE A 27 -1.59 -6.49 18.30
N PRO A 28 -2.90 -6.16 18.33
CA PRO A 28 -3.47 -5.32 19.39
C PRO A 28 -3.25 -5.91 20.79
N LYS A 29 -2.81 -5.08 21.73
CA LYS A 29 -2.56 -5.48 23.13
C LYS A 29 -3.79 -6.10 23.80
N SER A 30 -5.00 -5.63 23.48
CA SER A 30 -6.25 -6.21 23.99
C SER A 30 -6.46 -7.67 23.62
N LEU A 31 -5.79 -8.19 22.58
CA LEU A 31 -5.86 -9.60 22.20
C LEU A 31 -4.91 -10.50 22.99
N LYS A 32 -4.04 -9.95 23.85
CA LYS A 32 -3.04 -10.72 24.59
C LYS A 32 -3.65 -11.90 25.35
N ALA A 33 -4.66 -11.64 26.20
CA ALA A 33 -5.29 -12.68 26.99
C ALA A 33 -5.93 -13.79 26.14
N GLU A 34 -6.49 -13.45 24.98
CA GLU A 34 -7.09 -14.41 24.04
C GLU A 34 -6.03 -15.26 23.33
N ILE A 35 -4.90 -14.65 22.96
CA ILE A 35 -3.81 -15.33 22.26
C ILE A 35 -3.01 -16.24 23.20
N GLU A 36 -2.78 -15.81 24.43
CA GLU A 36 -1.99 -16.51 25.45
C GLU A 36 -2.72 -17.69 26.12
N ARG A 37 -3.99 -17.93 25.76
CA ARG A 37 -4.75 -19.08 26.24
C ARG A 37 -4.00 -20.40 26.04
N GLN A 38 -4.12 -21.29 27.02
CA GLN A 38 -3.43 -22.58 27.00
C GLN A 38 -3.89 -23.46 25.82
N ASP A 39 -5.18 -23.41 25.51
CA ASP A 39 -5.88 -24.19 24.49
C ASP A 39 -5.94 -23.54 23.10
N GLN A 40 -5.06 -22.55 22.82
CA GLN A 40 -5.01 -21.85 21.53
C GLN A 40 -4.96 -22.84 20.35
N PRO A 41 -6.04 -22.93 19.52
CA PRO A 41 -6.10 -23.88 18.42
C PRO A 41 -5.30 -23.42 17.18
N ASP A 42 -5.08 -22.12 17.02
CA ASP A 42 -4.27 -21.59 15.92
C ASP A 42 -2.78 -21.79 16.22
N MET A 43 -2.13 -22.64 15.41
CA MET A 43 -0.72 -22.98 15.59
C MET A 43 0.21 -21.77 15.44
N THR A 44 -0.09 -20.83 14.56
CA THR A 44 0.75 -19.66 14.33
C THR A 44 0.66 -18.69 15.50
N LEU A 45 -0.54 -18.47 16.04
CA LEU A 45 -0.72 -17.71 17.28
C LEU A 45 -0.06 -18.40 18.48
N LYS A 46 -0.17 -19.74 18.56
CA LYS A 46 0.46 -20.53 19.62
C LYS A 46 1.98 -20.40 19.65
N TRP A 47 2.64 -20.24 18.50
CA TRP A 47 4.08 -20.05 18.41
C TRP A 47 4.55 -18.70 18.95
N ILE A 48 3.71 -17.66 18.84
CA ILE A 48 4.08 -16.30 19.25
C ILE A 48 3.53 -15.90 20.63
N ARG A 49 2.69 -16.74 21.26
CA ARG A 49 2.00 -16.40 22.52
C ARG A 49 2.90 -16.16 23.74
N ARG A 50 4.22 -16.33 23.63
CA ARG A 50 5.18 -16.03 24.71
C ARG A 50 6.05 -14.81 24.40
N SER A 51 5.87 -14.23 23.22
CA SER A 51 6.69 -13.15 22.69
C SER A 51 6.00 -11.83 23.00
N SER A 52 6.44 -11.12 24.05
CA SER A 52 5.81 -9.86 24.45
C SER A 52 5.94 -8.75 23.40
N HIS A 53 6.96 -8.82 22.55
CA HIS A 53 7.22 -7.81 21.52
C HIS A 53 6.19 -7.82 20.38
N VAL A 54 5.33 -8.84 20.28
CA VAL A 54 4.33 -8.92 19.19
C VAL A 54 3.13 -8.01 19.37
N TYR A 55 2.98 -7.44 20.57
CA TYR A 55 1.84 -6.61 20.92
C TYR A 55 2.17 -5.12 20.79
N ALA A 56 1.24 -4.35 20.24
CA ALA A 56 1.26 -2.88 20.19
C ALA A 56 -0.05 -2.29 20.75
N PRO A 57 -0.06 -1.00 21.14
CA PRO A 57 -1.27 -0.29 21.57
C PRO A 57 -2.45 -0.45 20.59
N ASP A 58 -3.67 -0.56 21.13
CA ASP A 58 -4.87 -0.87 20.33
C ASP A 58 -5.25 0.26 19.35
N ASP A 59 -4.95 1.50 19.71
CA ASP A 59 -5.21 2.69 18.90
C ASP A 59 -4.42 2.70 17.59
N GLU A 60 -3.23 2.07 17.58
CA GLU A 60 -2.48 1.89 16.34
C GLU A 60 -3.21 1.05 15.29
N PHE A 61 -4.19 0.25 15.71
CA PHE A 61 -5.05 -0.57 14.87
C PHE A 61 -6.43 0.06 14.64
N GLY A 62 -6.64 1.32 15.07
CA GLY A 62 -7.93 1.99 15.01
C GLY A 62 -8.96 1.40 15.97
N LEU A 63 -8.51 0.68 17.01
CA LEU A 63 -9.39 0.06 18.01
C LEU A 63 -9.50 0.95 19.25
N ILE A 64 -10.59 0.78 19.99
CA ILE A 64 -10.79 1.45 21.28
C ILE A 64 -9.89 0.74 22.32
N PRO A 65 -8.96 1.47 22.99
CA PRO A 65 -8.06 0.88 23.97
C PRO A 65 -8.79 0.08 25.06
N GLY A 66 -8.37 -1.16 25.28
CA GLY A 66 -8.94 -2.04 26.31
C GLY A 66 -10.32 -2.63 25.95
N CYS A 67 -10.94 -2.25 24.82
CA CYS A 67 -12.23 -2.77 24.42
C CYS A 67 -12.11 -4.19 23.83
N LEU A 68 -12.46 -5.19 24.63
CA LEU A 68 -12.39 -6.60 24.21
C LEU A 68 -13.32 -6.93 23.05
N ILE A 69 -14.42 -6.19 22.87
CA ILE A 69 -15.37 -6.43 21.77
C ILE A 69 -14.72 -6.07 20.44
N THR A 70 -14.17 -4.87 20.31
CA THR A 70 -13.51 -4.43 19.07
C THR A 70 -12.28 -5.27 18.77
N ALA A 71 -11.49 -5.64 19.78
CA ALA A 71 -10.36 -6.53 19.63
C ALA A 71 -10.76 -7.93 19.13
N LYS A 72 -11.79 -8.56 19.73
CA LYS A 72 -12.29 -9.86 19.28
C LYS A 72 -12.88 -9.82 17.88
N ASN A 73 -13.59 -8.76 17.52
CA ASN A 73 -14.09 -8.57 16.15
C ASN A 73 -12.93 -8.45 15.16
N HIS A 74 -11.88 -7.71 15.50
CA HIS A 74 -10.67 -7.61 14.70
C HIS A 74 -10.04 -9.00 14.48
N LEU A 75 -9.86 -9.80 15.54
CA LEU A 75 -9.32 -11.17 15.41
C LEU A 75 -10.21 -12.07 14.55
N SER A 76 -11.53 -11.98 14.69
CA SER A 76 -12.49 -12.74 13.88
C SER A 76 -12.37 -12.38 12.40
N ARG A 77 -12.22 -11.09 12.06
CA ARG A 77 -12.00 -10.64 10.67
C ARG A 77 -10.67 -11.15 10.11
N VAL A 78 -9.59 -11.09 10.89
CA VAL A 78 -8.29 -11.68 10.50
C VAL A 78 -8.45 -13.17 10.18
N LYS A 79 -9.12 -13.94 11.04
CA LYS A 79 -9.39 -15.37 10.80
C LYS A 79 -10.26 -15.60 9.56
N MET A 80 -11.25 -14.75 9.31
CA MET A 80 -12.09 -14.84 8.10
C MET A 80 -11.27 -14.65 6.82
N LEU A 81 -10.34 -13.68 6.78
CA LEU A 81 -9.43 -13.50 5.63
C LEU A 81 -8.54 -14.72 5.39
N VAL A 82 -8.10 -15.39 6.47
CA VAL A 82 -7.35 -16.64 6.37
C VAL A 82 -8.17 -17.73 5.70
N GLU A 83 -9.43 -17.89 6.10
CA GLU A 83 -10.32 -18.90 5.52
C GLU A 83 -10.66 -18.60 4.05
N PHE A 84 -10.82 -17.32 3.67
CA PHE A 84 -10.95 -16.93 2.26
C PHE A 84 -9.72 -17.33 1.44
N ALA A 85 -8.51 -17.05 1.94
CA ALA A 85 -7.28 -17.40 1.25
C ALA A 85 -7.07 -18.93 1.14
N LYS A 86 -7.38 -19.69 2.20
CA LYS A 86 -7.32 -21.16 2.17
C LYS A 86 -8.30 -21.73 1.15
N ARG A 87 -9.54 -21.28 1.16
CA ARG A 87 -10.57 -21.69 0.21
C ARG A 87 -10.17 -21.37 -1.23
N ALA A 88 -9.65 -20.16 -1.48
CA ALA A 88 -9.18 -19.75 -2.80
C ALA A 88 -8.05 -20.65 -3.31
N ARG A 89 -7.13 -21.06 -2.43
CA ARG A 89 -6.06 -22.02 -2.74
C ARG A 89 -6.59 -23.41 -3.03
N GLU A 90 -7.48 -23.93 -2.18
CA GLU A 90 -8.07 -25.27 -2.32
C GLU A 90 -8.88 -25.42 -3.61
N LEU A 91 -9.62 -24.38 -3.98
CA LEU A 91 -10.45 -24.36 -5.19
C LEU A 91 -9.68 -23.95 -6.45
N GLY A 92 -8.40 -23.60 -6.33
CA GLY A 92 -7.56 -23.24 -7.48
C GLY A 92 -8.01 -21.94 -8.19
N PHE A 93 -8.37 -20.92 -7.42
CA PHE A 93 -8.84 -19.63 -7.95
C PHE A 93 -7.85 -18.99 -8.92
N ASP A 94 -8.38 -18.37 -9.97
CA ASP A 94 -7.61 -17.52 -10.87
C ASP A 94 -7.35 -16.12 -10.27
N GLU A 95 -6.57 -15.31 -10.97
CA GLU A 95 -6.14 -13.97 -10.51
C GLU A 95 -7.34 -13.06 -10.18
N THR A 96 -8.38 -13.08 -11.00
CA THR A 96 -9.61 -12.30 -10.80
C THR A 96 -10.38 -12.76 -9.57
N MET A 97 -10.50 -14.07 -9.36
CA MET A 97 -11.15 -14.64 -8.18
C MET A 97 -10.36 -14.31 -6.90
N TRP A 98 -9.02 -14.41 -6.92
CA TRP A 98 -8.18 -13.96 -5.80
C TRP A 98 -8.38 -12.47 -5.48
N ASN A 99 -8.43 -11.64 -6.52
CA ASN A 99 -8.69 -10.21 -6.41
C ASN A 99 -10.02 -9.91 -5.70
N ASN A 100 -11.09 -10.60 -6.09
CA ASN A 100 -12.43 -10.38 -5.53
C ASN A 100 -12.59 -10.97 -4.13
N GLU A 101 -12.09 -12.18 -3.90
CA GLU A 101 -12.42 -12.96 -2.69
C GLU A 101 -11.40 -12.78 -1.56
N VAL A 102 -10.17 -12.32 -1.86
CA VAL A 102 -9.09 -12.22 -0.87
C VAL A 102 -8.47 -10.82 -0.83
N HIS A 103 -7.99 -10.31 -1.96
CA HIS A 103 -7.24 -9.05 -1.96
C HIS A 103 -8.14 -7.86 -1.66
N THR A 104 -9.30 -7.75 -2.31
CA THR A 104 -10.25 -6.64 -2.07
C THR A 104 -10.74 -6.61 -0.61
N PRO A 105 -11.20 -7.73 0.00
CA PRO A 105 -11.57 -7.74 1.42
C PRO A 105 -10.41 -7.38 2.36
N THR A 106 -9.19 -7.80 2.03
CA THR A 106 -7.98 -7.48 2.82
C THR A 106 -7.68 -5.98 2.79
N LEU A 107 -7.68 -5.38 1.59
CA LEU A 107 -7.45 -3.93 1.41
C LEU A 107 -8.56 -3.11 2.09
N GLN A 108 -9.82 -3.50 1.92
CA GLN A 108 -10.94 -2.86 2.60
C GLN A 108 -10.78 -2.91 4.12
N PHE A 109 -10.38 -4.05 4.67
CA PHE A 109 -10.15 -4.15 6.12
C PHE A 109 -8.99 -3.24 6.56
N ALA A 110 -7.87 -3.26 5.85
CA ALA A 110 -6.68 -2.47 6.19
C ALA A 110 -6.91 -0.96 6.16
N PHE A 111 -7.64 -0.45 5.16
CA PHE A 111 -7.78 1.00 4.94
C PHE A 111 -9.08 1.58 5.48
N ARG A 112 -10.16 0.80 5.53
CA ARG A 112 -11.49 1.29 5.93
C ARG A 112 -11.93 0.78 7.29
N GLY A 113 -11.35 -0.32 7.79
CA GLY A 113 -11.82 -0.94 9.03
C GLY A 113 -13.31 -1.29 8.93
N ASP A 114 -14.12 -0.74 9.85
CA ASP A 114 -15.59 -0.81 9.84
C ASP A 114 -16.27 0.49 9.33
N GLN A 115 -15.49 1.47 8.87
CA GLN A 115 -15.98 2.79 8.44
C GLN A 115 -16.27 2.84 6.93
N TRP A 116 -17.19 3.74 6.52
CA TRP A 116 -17.51 4.04 5.12
C TRP A 116 -16.67 5.21 4.57
N LEU A 117 -16.58 5.28 3.23
CA LEU A 117 -15.49 5.86 2.41
C LEU A 117 -15.09 7.33 2.64
N ASP A 118 -15.90 8.18 3.25
CA ASP A 118 -15.81 9.61 2.94
C ASP A 118 -14.82 10.42 3.79
N ASN A 119 -14.12 9.81 4.76
CA ASN A 119 -13.31 10.54 5.74
C ASN A 119 -11.81 10.19 5.77
N ALA A 120 -11.33 9.27 4.93
CA ALA A 120 -9.93 8.84 4.95
C ALA A 120 -9.09 9.61 3.91
N LEU A 121 -7.94 10.12 4.34
CA LEU A 121 -6.98 10.79 3.44
C LEU A 121 -6.35 9.81 2.46
N VAL A 122 -6.10 8.57 2.89
CA VAL A 122 -5.55 7.50 2.04
C VAL A 122 -6.50 6.32 2.03
N ASP A 123 -6.84 5.83 0.85
CA ASP A 123 -7.62 4.60 0.67
C ASP A 123 -7.18 3.87 -0.61
N SER A 124 -7.70 2.66 -0.80
CA SER A 124 -7.43 1.80 -1.95
C SER A 124 -8.56 1.82 -2.97
N LEU A 125 -8.20 1.68 -4.25
CA LEU A 125 -9.15 1.46 -5.34
C LEU A 125 -8.63 0.39 -6.31
N SER A 126 -9.55 -0.32 -6.95
CA SER A 126 -9.24 -1.18 -8.10
C SER A 126 -9.04 -0.32 -9.35
N CYS A 127 -7.97 -0.60 -10.08
CA CYS A 127 -7.60 0.09 -11.32
C CYS A 127 -7.24 -0.86 -12.47
N MET A 128 -7.71 -2.12 -12.42
CA MET A 128 -7.40 -3.19 -13.40
C MET A 128 -7.61 -2.79 -14.88
N ASN A 129 -8.51 -1.83 -15.14
CA ASN A 129 -8.83 -1.34 -16.49
C ASN A 129 -8.13 -0.02 -16.87
N ALA A 130 -7.43 0.62 -15.94
CA ALA A 130 -6.76 1.88 -16.18
C ALA A 130 -5.41 1.66 -16.86
N SER A 131 -5.13 2.45 -17.89
CA SER A 131 -3.84 2.44 -18.58
C SER A 131 -3.11 3.74 -18.30
N PRO A 132 -1.76 3.74 -18.29
CA PRO A 132 -1.01 4.98 -18.37
C PRO A 132 -1.39 5.78 -19.62
N ARG A 133 -1.43 7.11 -19.50
CA ARG A 133 -1.61 8.02 -20.64
C ARG A 133 -0.38 7.94 -21.56
N ALA A 134 -0.62 7.99 -22.86
CA ALA A 134 0.43 7.92 -23.88
C ALA A 134 1.52 8.98 -23.69
N ASP A 135 1.16 10.17 -23.20
CA ASP A 135 2.07 11.28 -22.93
C ASP A 135 3.19 10.93 -21.94
N TYR A 136 2.96 9.94 -21.07
CA TYR A 136 3.89 9.57 -19.99
C TYR A 136 4.53 8.20 -20.20
N TYR A 137 4.08 7.45 -21.20
CA TYR A 137 4.70 6.19 -21.62
C TYR A 137 5.73 6.48 -22.73
N LYS A 138 6.97 6.77 -22.33
CA LYS A 138 8.06 7.22 -23.23
C LYS A 138 9.23 6.23 -23.36
N PHE A 139 8.97 4.94 -23.20
CA PHE A 139 10.02 3.91 -23.14
C PHE A 139 9.63 2.65 -23.94
N PRO A 140 10.61 1.86 -24.43
CA PRO A 140 10.38 0.77 -25.38
C PRO A 140 10.01 -0.56 -24.69
N ILE A 141 9.23 -0.52 -23.60
CA ILE A 141 8.77 -1.71 -22.86
C ILE A 141 7.25 -1.74 -22.94
N PRO A 142 6.60 -2.84 -23.36
CA PRO A 142 5.15 -2.91 -23.52
C PRO A 142 4.35 -2.31 -22.37
N LEU A 143 3.31 -1.54 -22.69
CA LEU A 143 2.43 -0.91 -21.71
C LEU A 143 1.88 -1.95 -20.73
N SER A 144 1.98 -1.63 -19.44
CA SER A 144 1.44 -2.44 -18.36
C SER A 144 0.46 -1.64 -17.51
N ARG A 145 -0.40 -2.41 -16.84
CA ARG A 145 -1.34 -1.95 -15.82
C ARG A 145 -0.95 -2.54 -14.47
N VAL A 146 -1.67 -2.10 -13.44
CA VAL A 146 -1.69 -2.70 -12.10
C VAL A 146 -3.12 -2.89 -11.64
N ASP A 147 -3.35 -3.84 -10.74
CA ASP A 147 -4.70 -4.23 -10.30
C ASP A 147 -5.30 -3.25 -9.30
N TYR A 148 -4.50 -2.73 -8.37
CA TYR A 148 -4.94 -1.74 -7.38
C TYR A 148 -3.94 -0.60 -7.21
N THR A 149 -4.42 0.49 -6.60
CA THR A 149 -3.59 1.62 -6.16
C THR A 149 -4.11 2.16 -4.83
N LEU A 150 -3.21 2.71 -4.03
CA LEU A 150 -3.59 3.66 -2.99
C LEU A 150 -3.64 5.05 -3.59
N PHE A 151 -4.63 5.82 -3.17
CA PHE A 151 -4.86 7.19 -3.62
C PHE A 151 -4.95 8.13 -2.44
N ILE A 152 -4.60 9.39 -2.67
CA ILE A 152 -4.85 10.48 -1.73
C ILE A 152 -6.21 11.09 -2.06
N ASN A 153 -7.07 11.29 -1.05
CA ASN A 153 -8.32 12.04 -1.15
C ASN A 153 -8.09 13.49 -0.68
N PRO A 154 -7.91 14.46 -1.60
CA PRO A 154 -7.62 15.84 -1.20
C PRO A 154 -8.82 16.52 -0.54
N ALA A 155 -10.04 15.98 -0.67
CA ALA A 155 -11.26 16.59 -0.13
C ALA A 155 -11.31 16.57 1.40
N VAL A 156 -10.53 15.69 2.04
CA VAL A 156 -10.45 15.56 3.50
C VAL A 156 -9.15 16.13 4.08
N ASP A 157 -8.31 16.80 3.26
CA ASP A 157 -7.14 17.51 3.79
C ASP A 157 -7.58 18.69 4.68
N LYS A 158 -6.81 18.91 5.74
CA LYS A 158 -7.06 19.97 6.73
C LYS A 158 -6.62 21.35 6.23
N ASP A 159 -5.66 21.41 5.31
CA ASP A 159 -5.23 22.66 4.67
C ASP A 159 -6.26 23.07 3.61
N THR A 160 -7.01 24.15 3.92
CA THR A 160 -8.10 24.63 3.08
C THR A 160 -7.66 25.09 1.69
N ARG A 161 -6.37 25.40 1.51
CA ARG A 161 -5.77 25.79 0.21
C ARG A 161 -5.71 24.62 -0.77
N VAL A 162 -5.68 23.37 -0.28
CA VAL A 162 -5.57 22.16 -1.10
C VAL A 162 -6.70 22.06 -2.11
N ARG A 163 -7.92 22.40 -1.72
CA ARG A 163 -9.10 22.32 -2.60
C ARG A 163 -8.95 23.21 -3.83
N GLU A 164 -8.50 24.44 -3.64
CA GLU A 164 -8.28 25.39 -4.73
C GLU A 164 -7.10 24.96 -5.60
N ALA A 165 -5.98 24.56 -5.00
CA ALA A 165 -4.80 24.11 -5.73
C ALA A 165 -5.07 22.87 -6.60
N ILE A 166 -5.83 21.89 -6.09
CA ILE A 166 -6.28 20.72 -6.86
C ILE A 166 -7.21 21.13 -8.00
N GLY A 167 -8.11 22.09 -7.77
CA GLY A 167 -8.98 22.64 -8.81
C GLY A 167 -8.18 23.27 -9.96
N SER A 168 -7.18 24.09 -9.62
CA SER A 168 -6.27 24.73 -10.56
C SER A 168 -5.43 23.71 -11.34
N LEU A 169 -4.87 22.72 -10.64
CA LEU A 169 -4.11 21.64 -11.28
C LEU A 169 -4.99 20.82 -12.23
N SER A 170 -6.20 20.47 -11.81
CA SER A 170 -7.16 19.74 -12.63
C SER A 170 -7.51 20.51 -13.90
N ALA A 171 -7.78 21.82 -13.81
CA ALA A 171 -8.04 22.66 -14.97
C ALA A 171 -6.83 22.71 -15.93
N ALA A 172 -5.62 22.85 -15.41
CA ALA A 172 -4.39 22.88 -16.21
C ALA A 172 -4.11 21.54 -16.92
N LEU A 173 -4.53 20.41 -16.34
CA LEU A 173 -4.29 19.06 -16.86
C LEU A 173 -5.50 18.44 -17.58
N GLY A 174 -6.55 19.23 -17.85
CA GLY A 174 -7.75 18.76 -18.56
C GLY A 174 -8.57 17.73 -17.77
N GLY A 175 -8.56 17.79 -16.44
CA GLY A 175 -9.36 16.94 -15.55
C GLY A 175 -8.65 15.69 -15.03
N PHE A 176 -7.38 15.47 -15.38
CA PHE A 176 -6.60 14.27 -15.00
C PHE A 176 -5.33 14.66 -14.25
N ILE A 177 -5.36 14.57 -12.92
CA ILE A 177 -4.23 14.91 -12.03
C ILE A 177 -3.33 13.72 -11.68
N ASN A 178 -3.47 12.61 -12.40
CA ASN A 178 -2.59 11.45 -12.35
C ASN A 178 -2.23 10.95 -13.75
N HIS A 179 -1.32 9.97 -13.83
CA HIS A 179 -0.76 9.47 -15.08
C HIS A 179 -1.69 8.51 -15.85
N THR A 180 -2.92 8.29 -15.41
CA THR A 180 -3.82 7.26 -15.95
C THR A 180 -4.93 7.83 -16.85
N THR A 181 -5.52 6.98 -17.69
CA THR A 181 -6.64 7.34 -18.56
C THR A 181 -8.02 7.23 -17.89
N SER A 182 -8.08 6.85 -16.61
CA SER A 182 -9.35 6.53 -15.94
C SER A 182 -10.02 7.78 -15.37
N GLY A 183 -11.22 8.11 -15.85
CA GLY A 183 -12.01 9.24 -15.34
C GLY A 183 -12.52 9.03 -13.91
N SER A 184 -12.77 7.78 -13.48
CA SER A 184 -13.40 7.48 -12.19
C SER A 184 -12.56 7.86 -10.97
N PHE A 185 -11.26 8.10 -11.17
CA PHE A 185 -10.33 8.50 -10.11
C PHE A 185 -9.30 9.51 -10.64
N SER A 186 -9.64 10.23 -11.71
CA SER A 186 -8.75 11.21 -12.34
C SER A 186 -8.42 12.39 -11.43
N SER A 187 -9.24 12.61 -10.39
CA SER A 187 -9.12 13.66 -9.36
C SER A 187 -8.26 13.26 -8.16
N PHE A 188 -7.64 12.08 -8.16
CA PHE A 188 -6.86 11.60 -7.03
C PHE A 188 -5.38 11.41 -7.39
N PRO A 189 -4.44 11.98 -6.62
CA PRO A 189 -3.04 11.58 -6.68
C PRO A 189 -2.89 10.11 -6.30
N LEU A 190 -2.12 9.34 -7.07
CA LEU A 190 -1.86 7.93 -6.81
C LEU A 190 -0.52 7.77 -6.09
N ALA A 191 -0.49 7.05 -4.96
CA ALA A 191 0.67 7.04 -4.06
C ALA A 191 1.37 5.68 -3.95
N LEU A 192 0.67 4.58 -4.23
CA LEU A 192 1.22 3.22 -4.16
C LEU A 192 0.50 2.32 -5.17
N SER A 193 1.23 1.40 -5.80
CA SER A 193 0.67 0.48 -6.81
C SER A 193 0.65 -0.96 -6.31
N ILE A 194 -0.35 -1.76 -6.67
CA ILE A 194 -0.42 -3.19 -6.32
C ILE A 194 -0.67 -4.01 -7.58
N GLU A 195 0.27 -4.89 -7.90
CA GLU A 195 0.14 -5.90 -8.95
C GLU A 195 -0.18 -7.24 -8.29
N THR A 196 -1.17 -7.97 -8.78
CA THR A 196 -1.50 -9.30 -8.29
C THR A 196 -1.20 -10.34 -9.35
N LYS A 197 -0.93 -11.56 -8.88
CA LYS A 197 -0.69 -12.73 -9.71
C LYS A 197 -1.37 -13.92 -9.05
N ARG A 198 -1.87 -14.83 -9.87
CA ARG A 198 -2.31 -16.14 -9.39
C ARG A 198 -1.17 -16.93 -8.74
N TYR A 199 -1.51 -18.03 -8.07
CA TYR A 199 -0.54 -18.96 -7.51
C TYR A 199 0.40 -19.50 -8.61
N GLY A 200 1.71 -19.49 -8.36
CA GLY A 200 2.73 -19.87 -9.34
C GLY A 200 2.90 -18.89 -10.51
N GLY A 201 2.33 -17.69 -10.42
CA GLY A 201 2.55 -16.62 -11.40
C GLY A 201 4.01 -16.15 -11.45
N ASP A 202 4.40 -15.56 -12.58
CA ASP A 202 5.78 -15.12 -12.85
C ASP A 202 6.11 -13.81 -12.08
N GLN A 203 7.00 -13.92 -11.10
CA GLN A 203 7.49 -12.79 -10.30
C GLN A 203 8.19 -11.74 -11.16
N ARG A 204 9.05 -12.17 -12.10
CA ARG A 204 9.80 -11.24 -12.96
C ARG A 204 8.84 -10.46 -13.85
N LYS A 205 7.76 -11.10 -14.31
CA LYS A 205 6.71 -10.41 -15.05
C LYS A 205 6.02 -9.35 -14.17
N ALA A 206 5.62 -9.69 -12.95
CA ALA A 206 4.99 -8.74 -12.03
C ALA A 206 5.90 -7.54 -11.69
N ASP A 207 7.20 -7.81 -11.49
CA ASP A 207 8.24 -6.80 -11.26
C ASP A 207 8.34 -5.83 -12.45
N VAL A 208 8.38 -6.36 -13.69
CA VAL A 208 8.42 -5.55 -14.93
C VAL A 208 7.12 -4.75 -15.11
N GLN A 209 5.97 -5.34 -14.81
CA GLN A 209 4.67 -4.68 -14.89
C GLN A 209 4.59 -3.49 -13.93
N THR A 210 5.02 -3.69 -12.68
CA THR A 210 5.08 -2.64 -11.65
C THR A 210 6.09 -1.55 -12.04
N ALA A 211 7.30 -1.91 -12.48
CA ALA A 211 8.32 -0.96 -12.89
C ALA A 211 7.88 -0.11 -14.09
N THR A 212 7.18 -0.73 -15.05
CA THR A 212 6.61 -0.05 -16.23
C THR A 212 5.53 0.95 -15.83
N TRP A 213 4.62 0.56 -14.93
CA TRP A 213 3.61 1.45 -14.38
C TRP A 213 4.23 2.64 -13.65
N HIS A 214 5.21 2.38 -12.77
CA HIS A 214 5.94 3.45 -12.08
C HIS A 214 6.77 4.33 -13.01
N ALA A 215 7.35 3.82 -14.09
CA ALA A 215 8.09 4.64 -15.04
C ALA A 215 7.20 5.71 -15.71
N SER A 216 5.95 5.36 -16.00
CA SER A 216 4.94 6.33 -16.47
C SER A 216 4.56 7.33 -15.37
N GLN A 217 4.38 6.86 -14.14
CA GLN A 217 4.10 7.74 -13.00
C GLN A 217 5.25 8.72 -12.72
N TRP A 218 6.49 8.25 -12.71
CA TRP A 218 7.69 9.07 -12.59
C TRP A 218 7.77 10.13 -13.69
N THR A 219 7.48 9.76 -14.93
CA THR A 219 7.48 10.70 -16.06
C THR A 219 6.41 11.77 -15.90
N PHE A 220 5.22 11.40 -15.43
CA PHE A 220 4.15 12.34 -15.09
C PHE A 220 4.55 13.30 -13.97
N LEU A 221 5.00 12.76 -12.83
CA LEU A 221 5.40 13.55 -11.67
C LEU A 221 6.57 14.48 -12.01
N GLN A 222 7.55 14.00 -12.79
CA GLN A 222 8.67 14.81 -13.29
C GLN A 222 8.20 15.95 -14.20
N SER A 223 7.18 15.74 -15.02
CA SER A 223 6.64 16.80 -15.88
C SER A 223 5.99 17.95 -15.11
N LEU A 224 5.57 17.69 -13.86
CA LEU A 224 4.98 18.70 -12.98
C LEU A 224 6.01 19.32 -12.03
N ALA A 225 6.89 18.51 -11.44
CA ALA A 225 7.84 18.93 -10.42
C ALA A 225 9.18 19.43 -11.00
N GLY A 226 9.49 19.14 -12.26
CA GLY A 226 10.80 19.42 -12.84
C GLY A 226 11.92 18.75 -12.04
N ASP A 227 12.98 19.50 -11.71
CA ASP A 227 14.14 19.00 -10.96
C ASP A 227 13.79 18.57 -9.52
N LYS A 228 12.67 19.05 -8.99
CA LYS A 228 12.16 18.69 -7.65
C LYS A 228 11.68 17.25 -7.54
N ILE A 229 11.60 16.53 -8.66
CA ILE A 229 11.37 15.08 -8.65
C ILE A 229 12.46 14.32 -7.88
N SER A 230 13.67 14.86 -7.83
CA SER A 230 14.78 14.29 -7.05
C SER A 230 14.55 14.32 -5.54
N GLU A 231 13.60 15.12 -5.06
CA GLU A 231 13.19 15.17 -3.64
C GLU A 231 12.19 14.05 -3.29
N LEU A 232 11.62 13.33 -4.26
CA LEU A 232 10.77 12.15 -4.00
C LEU A 232 11.66 10.91 -3.95
N PRO A 233 11.82 10.25 -2.78
CA PRO A 233 12.86 9.24 -2.63
C PRO A 233 12.57 7.97 -3.44
N PHE A 234 11.31 7.52 -3.46
CA PHE A 234 10.86 6.35 -4.22
C PHE A 234 9.34 6.35 -4.42
N LEU A 235 8.85 5.45 -5.27
CA LEU A 235 7.45 5.06 -5.40
C LEU A 235 7.29 3.61 -4.90
N PRO A 236 6.47 3.37 -3.87
CA PRO A 236 6.24 2.02 -3.35
C PRO A 236 5.27 1.23 -4.22
N GLY A 237 5.44 -0.08 -4.21
CA GLY A 237 4.51 -1.02 -4.77
C GLY A 237 4.38 -2.28 -3.92
N ILE A 238 3.36 -3.06 -4.21
CA ILE A 238 3.17 -4.39 -3.64
C ILE A 238 2.95 -5.36 -4.79
N VAL A 239 3.64 -6.49 -4.75
CA VAL A 239 3.35 -7.63 -5.61
C VAL A 239 2.72 -8.73 -4.75
N VAL A 240 1.52 -9.17 -5.13
CA VAL A 240 0.80 -10.22 -4.43
C VAL A 240 0.72 -11.48 -5.29
N HIS A 241 1.35 -12.57 -4.85
CA HIS A 241 1.24 -13.88 -5.50
C HIS A 241 0.28 -14.76 -4.70
N ALA A 242 -0.97 -14.82 -5.14
CA ALA A 242 -2.06 -15.46 -4.41
C ALA A 242 -2.12 -15.00 -2.94
N HIS A 243 -1.57 -15.77 -2.02
CA HIS A 243 -1.55 -15.42 -0.60
C HIS A 243 -0.28 -14.69 -0.14
N GLU A 244 0.78 -14.60 -0.96
CA GLU A 244 2.06 -14.00 -0.55
C GLU A 244 2.11 -12.52 -0.93
N TRP A 245 2.33 -11.65 0.06
CA TRP A 245 2.41 -10.21 -0.13
C TRP A 245 3.86 -9.78 0.00
N LYS A 246 4.38 -9.07 -1.02
CA LYS A 246 5.75 -8.59 -1.04
C LYS A 246 5.77 -7.12 -1.42
N PHE A 247 6.56 -6.35 -0.69
CA PHE A 247 6.86 -4.96 -1.00
C PHE A 247 7.87 -4.89 -2.16
N VAL A 248 7.69 -3.93 -3.06
CA VAL A 248 8.67 -3.53 -4.08
C VAL A 248 8.75 -2.00 -4.09
N ALA A 249 9.81 -1.43 -4.64
CA ALA A 249 9.88 0.01 -4.81
C ALA A 249 10.60 0.37 -6.10
N THR A 250 10.35 1.57 -6.63
CA THR A 250 11.20 2.15 -7.65
C THR A 250 11.71 3.51 -7.24
N SER A 251 12.95 3.83 -7.55
CA SER A 251 13.48 5.19 -7.44
C SER A 251 13.82 5.75 -8.82
N ARG A 252 14.12 7.04 -8.87
CA ARG A 252 14.43 7.75 -10.11
C ARG A 252 15.83 8.34 -10.06
N LYS A 253 16.65 8.01 -11.05
CA LYS A 253 17.96 8.63 -11.29
C LYS A 253 17.99 9.27 -12.67
N GLY A 254 17.80 10.59 -12.72
CA GLY A 254 17.58 11.30 -13.98
C GLY A 254 16.32 10.78 -14.68
N ASN A 255 16.47 10.17 -15.86
CA ASN A 255 15.36 9.58 -16.62
C ASN A 255 15.23 8.06 -16.42
N GLU A 256 16.10 7.45 -15.63
CA GLU A 256 16.10 6.01 -15.40
C GLU A 256 15.29 5.66 -14.14
N THR A 257 14.37 4.70 -14.30
CA THR A 257 13.64 4.10 -13.19
C THR A 257 14.38 2.85 -12.72
N ILE A 258 14.79 2.83 -11.46
CA ILE A 258 15.50 1.71 -10.84
C ILE A 258 14.50 0.92 -10.00
N LEU A 259 14.38 -0.39 -10.25
CA LEU A 259 13.54 -1.29 -9.46
C LEU A 259 14.35 -1.90 -8.31
N TRP A 260 13.80 -1.82 -7.11
CA TRP A 260 14.31 -2.45 -5.89
C TRP A 260 13.51 -3.72 -5.61
N SER A 261 14.24 -4.82 -5.43
CA SER A 261 13.70 -6.18 -5.33
C SER A 261 12.76 -6.38 -4.15
N SER A 262 12.01 -7.48 -4.21
CA SER A 262 10.87 -7.72 -3.34
C SER A 262 11.26 -8.13 -1.91
N CYS A 263 10.71 -7.42 -0.92
CA CYS A 263 10.79 -7.77 0.51
C CYS A 263 9.47 -8.42 0.95
N PRO A 264 9.47 -9.58 1.63
CA PRO A 264 8.24 -10.15 2.18
C PRO A 264 7.53 -9.17 3.14
N ILE A 265 6.20 -9.16 3.11
CA ILE A 265 5.36 -8.50 4.12
C ILE A 265 4.65 -9.56 4.96
N GLY A 266 4.08 -10.58 4.33
CA GLY A 266 3.33 -11.61 5.04
C GLY A 266 2.56 -12.55 4.12
N SER A 267 1.77 -13.42 4.74
CA SER A 267 1.03 -14.47 4.04
C SER A 267 -0.42 -14.55 4.50
N ALA A 268 -1.36 -14.55 3.56
CA ALA A 268 -2.79 -14.56 3.83
C ALA A 268 -3.32 -15.92 4.34
N ILE A 269 -2.53 -17.00 4.29
CA ILE A 269 -2.96 -18.34 4.72
C ILE A 269 -2.72 -18.64 6.21
N THR A 270 -2.14 -17.70 6.96
CA THR A 270 -1.93 -17.85 8.41
C THR A 270 -2.42 -16.61 9.15
N THR A 271 -2.92 -16.78 10.37
CA THR A 271 -3.41 -15.65 11.16
C THR A 271 -2.30 -14.66 11.50
N VAL A 272 -1.12 -15.14 11.87
CA VAL A 272 0.05 -14.25 12.06
C VAL A 272 0.43 -13.55 10.77
N GLY A 273 0.45 -14.24 9.63
CA GLY A 273 0.78 -13.63 8.34
C GLY A 273 -0.22 -12.56 7.90
N VAL A 274 -1.52 -12.72 8.18
CA VAL A 274 -2.52 -11.68 7.94
C VAL A 274 -2.29 -10.47 8.85
N PHE A 275 -1.94 -10.66 10.13
CA PHE A 275 -1.54 -9.54 10.99
C PHE A 275 -0.34 -8.77 10.42
N GLN A 276 0.66 -9.48 9.88
CA GLN A 276 1.81 -8.83 9.23
C GLN A 276 1.41 -8.07 7.97
N ILE A 277 0.54 -8.62 7.12
CA ILE A 277 -0.01 -7.92 5.94
C ILE A 277 -0.70 -6.62 6.37
N LEU A 278 -1.58 -6.67 7.37
CA LEU A 278 -2.28 -5.49 7.86
C LEU A 278 -1.32 -4.45 8.46
N ALA A 279 -0.29 -4.88 9.20
CA ALA A 279 0.74 -3.99 9.73
C ALA A 279 1.57 -3.33 8.61
N GLY A 280 1.98 -4.08 7.59
CA GLY A 280 2.70 -3.56 6.43
C GLY A 280 1.86 -2.56 5.64
N LEU A 281 0.59 -2.86 5.38
CA LEU A 281 -0.33 -1.94 4.70
C LEU A 281 -0.55 -0.64 5.50
N ARG A 282 -0.68 -0.74 6.83
CA ARG A 282 -0.73 0.44 7.72
C ARG A 282 0.54 1.27 7.64
N ARG A 283 1.72 0.63 7.62
CA ARG A 283 3.00 1.33 7.51
C ARG A 283 3.16 2.05 6.17
N LEU A 284 2.70 1.43 5.08
CA LEU A 284 2.68 2.02 3.74
C LEU A 284 1.67 3.17 3.64
N ARG A 285 0.52 3.07 4.33
CA ARG A 285 -0.43 4.18 4.48
C ARG A 285 0.26 5.41 5.08
N LYS A 286 0.98 5.23 6.19
CA LYS A 286 1.74 6.31 6.83
C LYS A 286 2.76 6.92 5.88
N TRP A 287 3.47 6.11 5.09
CA TRP A 287 4.38 6.63 4.07
C TRP A 287 3.66 7.53 3.04
N CYS A 288 2.46 7.13 2.59
CA CYS A 288 1.65 7.97 1.70
C CYS A 288 1.28 9.32 2.36
N GLU A 289 0.96 9.32 3.65
CA GLU A 289 0.53 10.49 4.43
C GLU A 289 1.69 11.42 4.84
N GLU A 290 2.85 10.85 5.18
CA GLU A 290 3.98 11.56 5.80
C GLU A 290 5.10 11.89 4.80
N VAL A 291 5.19 11.18 3.67
CA VAL A 291 6.24 11.38 2.67
C VAL A 291 5.66 11.83 1.34
N TYR A 292 4.83 10.99 0.70
CA TYR A 292 4.33 11.27 -0.64
C TYR A 292 3.46 12.53 -0.69
N TRP A 293 2.48 12.61 0.21
CA TRP A 293 1.52 13.70 0.17
C TRP A 293 2.11 15.07 0.53
N PRO A 294 2.96 15.21 1.57
CA PRO A 294 3.69 16.45 1.82
C PRO A 294 4.58 16.86 0.64
N TRP A 295 5.29 15.90 0.02
CA TRP A 295 6.06 16.17 -1.19
C TRP A 295 5.18 16.67 -2.35
N TYR A 296 4.02 16.05 -2.57
CA TYR A 296 3.08 16.44 -3.62
C TYR A 296 2.53 17.86 -3.37
N LYS A 297 2.13 18.16 -2.12
CA LYS A 297 1.66 19.50 -1.76
C LYS A 297 2.73 20.56 -2.02
N LYS A 298 3.96 20.33 -1.55
CA LYS A 298 5.08 21.26 -1.74
C LYS A 298 5.45 21.46 -3.21
N ASN A 299 5.66 20.36 -3.95
CA ASN A 299 6.35 20.41 -5.24
C ASN A 299 5.40 20.40 -6.45
N ILE A 300 4.16 19.94 -6.30
CA ILE A 300 3.17 19.92 -7.39
C ILE A 300 2.08 20.97 -7.16
N LEU A 301 1.53 21.04 -5.95
CA LEU A 301 0.50 22.04 -5.62
C LEU A 301 1.08 23.40 -5.22
N GLN A 302 2.40 23.49 -5.03
CA GLN A 302 3.11 24.71 -4.61
C GLN A 302 2.60 25.25 -3.26
N LEU A 303 2.13 24.35 -2.40
CA LEU A 303 1.70 24.62 -1.03
C LEU A 303 2.86 24.27 -0.08
N GLY A 304 3.85 25.14 0.00
CA GLY A 304 4.87 25.12 1.06
C GLY A 304 4.43 25.96 2.25
N GLU A 305 5.14 25.83 3.38
CA GLU A 305 5.13 26.92 4.36
C GLU A 305 5.67 28.16 3.64
N ASP A 306 4.91 29.26 3.67
CA ASP A 306 5.43 30.56 3.29
C ASP A 306 6.66 30.80 4.17
N THR A 307 7.85 30.63 3.62
CA THR A 307 9.06 31.18 4.25
C THR A 307 8.96 32.69 4.11
N GLY A 308 8.22 33.30 5.04
CA GLY A 308 8.32 34.73 5.33
C GLY A 308 9.69 35.07 5.90
#